data_AF-A0AAN9B9T7-F1
#
_entry.id   AF-A0AAN9B9T7-F1
#
_cell.length_a   1.000
_cell.length_b   1.000
_cell.length_c   1.000
_cell.angle_alpha   90.00
_cell.angle_beta   90.00
_cell.angle_gamma   90.00
#
_symmetry.space_group_name_H-M   'P 1'
#
loop_
_entity.id
_entity.type
_entity.pdbx_description
1 polymer ?
#
loop_
_entity_poly.entity_id
_entity_poly.type
_entity_poly.pdbx_seq_one_letter_code
_entity_poly.pdbx_strand_id
1 'polypeptide(L)'
;MAKSMRSKHRRRMRSVKREKFAKKDLVKLKATVMRDVINNKEVDMADIATVKTASALKDQPSTTSAQDGQMEIEGAKSYDKKKQTDEHGQYPVWMNQRAMRKQQVKNKKIKRGKGKKASAW
;
A
#
# COMPACT_ATOMS: atom_id res chain seq x y z
N MET A 1 -17.04 -15.11 29.40
CA MET A 1 -16.72 -15.91 28.19
C MET A 1 -17.41 -15.34 26.97
N ALA A 2 -16.68 -15.14 25.87
CA ALA A 2 -17.32 -14.80 24.60
C ALA A 2 -18.06 -16.03 24.03
N LYS A 3 -19.18 -15.82 23.34
CA LYS A 3 -19.91 -16.95 22.71
C LYS A 3 -19.06 -17.58 21.59
N SER A 4 -19.24 -18.86 21.27
CA SER A 4 -18.60 -19.47 20.09
C SER A 4 -19.08 -18.81 18.79
N MET A 5 -18.25 -18.75 17.74
CA MET A 5 -18.68 -18.33 16.39
C MET A 5 -19.82 -19.19 15.85
N ARG A 6 -19.84 -20.48 16.24
CA ARG A 6 -20.87 -21.44 15.84
C ARG A 6 -22.10 -21.41 16.73
N SER A 7 -22.15 -20.56 17.75
CA SER A 7 -23.31 -20.40 18.63
C SER A 7 -24.57 -20.05 17.84
N LYS A 8 -25.68 -20.72 18.15
CA LYS A 8 -27.00 -20.51 17.52
C LYS A 8 -27.42 -19.03 17.56
N HIS A 9 -27.21 -18.36 18.68
CA HIS A 9 -27.55 -16.94 18.85
C HIS A 9 -26.77 -16.03 17.88
N ARG A 10 -25.44 -16.21 17.75
CA ARG A 10 -24.64 -15.41 16.80
C ARG A 10 -25.01 -15.68 15.34
N ARG A 11 -25.37 -16.92 15.01
CA ARG A 11 -25.84 -17.29 13.67
C ARG A 11 -27.17 -16.62 13.35
N ARG A 12 -28.14 -16.68 14.25
CA ARG A 12 -29.44 -15.99 14.14
C ARG A 12 -29.27 -14.49 13.91
N MET A 13 -28.48 -13.82 14.75
CA MET A 13 -28.25 -12.37 14.61
C MET A 13 -27.51 -12.01 13.30
N ARG A 14 -26.65 -12.89 12.77
CA ARG A 14 -26.05 -12.70 11.45
C ARG A 14 -27.06 -12.87 10.31
N SER A 15 -28.03 -13.79 10.42
CA SER A 15 -29.10 -13.93 9.42
C SER A 15 -29.94 -12.66 9.32
N VAL A 16 -30.46 -12.19 10.47
CA VAL A 16 -31.23 -10.94 10.57
C VAL A 16 -30.44 -9.76 10.00
N LYS A 17 -29.13 -9.71 10.29
CA LYS A 17 -28.24 -8.70 9.74
C LYS A 17 -28.15 -8.79 8.21
N ARG A 18 -27.94 -9.98 7.64
CA ARG A 18 -27.86 -10.18 6.19
C ARG A 18 -29.16 -9.79 5.48
N GLU A 19 -30.32 -10.14 6.02
CA GLU A 19 -31.62 -9.73 5.46
C GLU A 19 -31.77 -8.20 5.41
N LYS A 20 -31.36 -7.51 6.50
CA LYS A 20 -31.38 -6.05 6.57
C LYS A 20 -30.43 -5.40 5.55
N PHE A 21 -29.21 -5.92 5.42
CA PHE A 21 -28.20 -5.33 4.54
C PHE A 21 -28.41 -5.71 3.07
N ALA A 22 -28.90 -6.91 2.76
CA ALA A 22 -29.19 -7.33 1.39
C ALA A 22 -30.08 -6.32 0.64
N LYS A 23 -31.13 -5.81 1.30
CA LYS A 23 -31.99 -4.77 0.71
C LYS A 23 -31.23 -3.48 0.39
N LYS A 24 -30.34 -3.05 1.29
CA LYS A 24 -29.53 -1.82 1.12
C LYS A 24 -28.46 -2.00 0.05
N ASP A 25 -27.82 -3.16 0.03
CA ASP A 25 -26.74 -3.48 -0.89
C ASP A 25 -27.28 -3.66 -2.31
N LEU A 26 -28.48 -4.24 -2.48
CA LEU A 26 -29.16 -4.29 -3.78
C LEU A 26 -29.46 -2.91 -4.35
N VAL A 27 -29.93 -1.97 -3.53
CA VAL A 27 -30.19 -0.58 -3.97
C VAL A 27 -28.89 0.09 -4.41
N LYS A 28 -27.81 -0.06 -3.62
CA LYS A 28 -26.49 0.49 -3.97
C LYS A 28 -25.95 -0.12 -5.25
N LEU A 29 -26.06 -1.45 -5.40
CA LEU A 29 -25.56 -2.17 -6.58
C LEU A 29 -26.33 -1.78 -7.85
N LYS A 30 -27.66 -1.66 -7.76
CA LYS A 30 -28.45 -1.11 -8.87
C LYS A 30 -28.01 0.31 -9.21
N ALA A 31 -27.81 1.16 -8.21
CA ALA A 31 -27.36 2.52 -8.43
C ALA A 31 -25.95 2.61 -9.04
N THR A 32 -25.02 1.71 -8.70
CA THR A 32 -23.69 1.67 -9.34
C THR A 32 -23.80 1.19 -10.78
N VAL A 33 -24.50 0.08 -11.04
CA VAL A 33 -24.70 -0.44 -12.41
C VAL A 33 -25.37 0.61 -13.29
N MET A 34 -26.41 1.30 -12.81
CA MET A 34 -27.08 2.36 -13.58
C MET A 34 -26.17 3.57 -13.80
N ARG A 35 -25.32 3.95 -12.83
CA ARG A 35 -24.31 5.00 -13.04
C ARG A 35 -23.26 4.56 -14.05
N ASP A 36 -22.80 3.31 -14.02
CA ASP A 36 -21.87 2.79 -15.00
C ASP A 36 -22.51 2.82 -16.40
N VAL A 37 -23.77 2.42 -16.55
CA VAL A 37 -24.50 2.54 -17.83
C VAL A 37 -24.63 3.99 -18.32
N ILE A 38 -24.87 4.95 -17.43
CA ILE A 38 -24.99 6.38 -17.78
C ILE A 38 -23.62 7.03 -18.03
N ASN A 39 -22.59 6.62 -17.29
CA ASN A 39 -21.22 7.12 -17.39
C ASN A 39 -20.40 6.37 -18.45
N ASN A 40 -20.88 5.25 -18.97
CA ASN A 40 -20.48 4.64 -20.23
C ASN A 40 -20.98 5.49 -21.42
N LYS A 41 -20.75 6.80 -21.37
CA LYS A 41 -20.23 7.45 -22.57
C LYS A 41 -18.92 6.74 -22.81
N GLU A 42 -18.88 5.94 -23.86
CA GLU A 42 -17.66 5.43 -24.46
C GLU A 42 -16.66 6.58 -24.46
N VAL A 43 -15.77 6.59 -23.46
CA VAL A 43 -14.59 7.44 -23.51
C VAL A 43 -13.81 6.80 -24.63
N ASP A 44 -13.83 7.43 -25.80
CA ASP A 44 -13.01 7.06 -26.94
C ASP A 44 -11.61 6.71 -26.43
N MET A 45 -11.30 5.42 -26.38
CA MET A 45 -10.00 4.89 -25.97
C MET A 45 -8.87 5.37 -26.90
N ALA A 46 -9.21 6.11 -27.96
CA ALA A 46 -8.31 6.78 -28.88
C ALA A 46 -7.36 7.77 -28.18
N ASP A 47 -7.76 8.40 -27.08
CA ASP A 47 -6.92 9.40 -26.39
C ASP A 47 -5.94 8.80 -25.36
N ILE A 48 -6.00 7.48 -25.10
CA ILE A 48 -5.18 6.85 -24.05
C ILE A 48 -3.81 6.37 -24.57
N ALA A 49 -3.69 6.06 -25.86
CA ALA A 49 -2.43 5.60 -26.42
C ALA A 49 -2.25 5.98 -27.89
N THR A 50 -1.19 6.72 -28.18
CA THR A 50 -0.70 6.93 -29.55
C THR A 50 0.18 5.76 -29.96
N VAL A 51 -0.28 4.96 -30.93
CA VAL A 51 0.53 3.88 -31.52
C VAL A 51 1.61 4.49 -32.42
N LYS A 52 2.88 4.44 -31.98
CA LYS A 52 4.03 4.84 -32.80
C LYS A 52 4.67 3.63 -33.48
N THR A 53 5.13 3.84 -34.71
CA THR A 53 5.87 2.83 -35.49
C THR A 53 7.31 2.70 -35.01
N ALA A 54 7.94 1.54 -35.23
CA ALA A 54 9.30 1.24 -34.75
C ALA A 54 10.38 2.18 -35.30
N SER A 55 10.17 2.79 -36.47
CA SER A 55 11.06 3.81 -37.03
C SER A 55 11.04 5.10 -36.22
N ALA A 56 9.85 5.55 -35.76
CA ALA A 56 9.69 6.77 -34.97
C ALA A 56 10.34 6.69 -33.56
N LEU A 57 10.68 5.49 -33.09
CA LEU A 57 11.39 5.26 -31.83
C LEU A 57 12.93 5.27 -31.99
N LYS A 58 13.44 5.08 -33.22
CA LYS A 58 14.90 5.02 -33.48
C LYS A 58 15.54 6.39 -33.60
N ASP A 59 14.77 7.42 -33.97
CA ASP A 59 15.29 8.79 -34.16
C ASP A 59 15.27 9.64 -32.88
N GLN A 60 14.80 9.08 -31.75
CA GLN A 60 14.89 9.73 -30.44
C GLN A 60 16.20 9.33 -29.76
N PRO A 61 17.08 10.28 -29.38
CA PRO A 61 18.29 9.94 -28.67
C PRO A 61 17.93 9.31 -27.32
N SER A 62 18.43 8.11 -27.08
CA SER A 62 18.23 7.34 -25.86
C SER A 62 18.75 8.11 -24.63
N THR A 63 17.86 8.79 -23.92
CA THR A 63 18.08 9.14 -22.51
C THR A 63 18.04 7.85 -21.71
N THR A 64 19.20 7.23 -21.64
CA THR A 64 19.47 5.98 -20.94
C THR A 64 19.36 6.23 -19.43
N SER A 65 18.26 5.76 -18.82
CA SER A 65 18.36 5.09 -17.52
C SER A 65 17.11 4.24 -17.33
N ALA A 66 17.31 2.93 -17.32
CA ALA A 66 16.35 1.97 -16.81
C ALA A 66 15.89 2.40 -15.41
N GLN A 67 14.66 2.89 -15.31
CA GLN A 67 13.99 3.17 -14.06
C GLN A 67 12.82 2.19 -13.93
N ASP A 68 13.11 1.05 -13.31
CA ASP A 68 12.09 0.28 -12.61
C ASP A 68 11.42 1.21 -11.59
N GLY A 69 10.21 1.69 -11.91
CA GLY A 69 9.23 2.20 -10.94
C GLY A 69 9.75 3.20 -9.90
N GLN A 70 10.62 4.12 -10.29
CA GLN A 70 11.08 5.17 -9.38
C GLN A 70 10.07 6.32 -9.42
N MET A 71 9.05 6.27 -8.55
CA MET A 71 8.25 7.46 -8.28
C MET A 71 9.20 8.53 -7.75
N GLU A 72 9.36 9.63 -8.48
CA GLU A 72 10.04 10.82 -8.00
C GLU A 72 9.26 11.38 -6.80
N ILE A 73 9.73 11.03 -5.60
CA ILE A 73 9.27 11.66 -4.37
C ILE A 73 10.11 12.92 -4.22
N GLU A 74 9.67 14.01 -4.83
CA GLU A 74 10.20 15.34 -4.55
C GLU A 74 10.09 15.59 -3.03
N GLY A 75 11.24 15.68 -2.35
CA GLY A 75 11.31 15.89 -0.90
C GLY A 75 11.43 14.62 -0.05
N ALA A 76 12.00 13.53 -0.58
CA ALA A 76 12.34 12.35 0.23
C ALA A 76 13.26 12.74 1.41
N LYS A 77 12.66 12.93 2.59
CA LYS A 77 13.39 13.17 3.85
C LYS A 77 14.45 12.08 4.01
N SER A 78 15.70 12.48 4.25
CA SER A 78 16.77 11.52 4.45
C SER A 78 16.44 10.61 5.63
N TYR A 79 16.30 9.32 5.35
CA TYR A 79 15.84 8.34 6.33
C TYR A 79 16.87 7.24 6.51
N ASP A 80 17.26 7.01 7.76
CA ASP A 80 18.15 5.91 8.12
C ASP A 80 17.43 4.57 7.89
N LYS A 81 17.67 3.90 6.75
CA LYS A 81 17.06 2.59 6.41
C LYS A 81 17.20 1.56 7.53
N LYS A 82 18.30 1.61 8.30
CA LYS A 82 18.59 0.67 9.39
C LYS A 82 17.88 1.03 10.70
N LYS A 83 17.90 2.31 11.09
CA LYS A 83 17.34 2.74 12.38
C LYS A 83 15.86 3.09 12.29
N GLN A 84 15.37 3.30 11.07
CA GLN A 84 14.03 3.75 10.78
C GLN A 84 13.71 5.13 11.41
N THR A 85 14.66 6.06 11.31
CA THR A 85 14.55 7.42 11.87
C THR A 85 14.92 8.48 10.84
N ASP A 86 14.31 9.65 10.97
CA ASP A 86 14.64 10.85 10.19
C ASP A 86 15.97 11.48 10.68
N GLU A 87 16.44 12.54 10.01
CA GLU A 87 17.65 13.30 10.38
C GLU A 87 17.63 13.81 11.82
N HIS A 88 16.45 14.18 12.33
CA HIS A 88 16.24 14.62 13.71
C HIS A 88 16.07 13.46 14.72
N GLY A 89 16.22 12.20 14.30
CA GLY A 89 16.08 11.03 15.16
C GLY A 89 14.64 10.64 15.50
N GLN A 90 13.65 11.25 14.84
CA GLN A 90 12.23 10.97 15.05
C GLN A 90 11.76 9.77 14.21
N TYR A 91 10.83 8.97 14.75
CA TYR A 91 10.19 7.89 14.01
C TYR A 91 8.99 8.42 13.18
N PRO A 92 8.65 7.78 12.06
CA PRO A 92 7.50 8.18 11.25
C PRO A 92 6.18 8.15 12.03
N VAL A 93 5.26 9.06 11.70
CA VAL A 93 3.94 9.21 12.38
C VAL A 93 3.09 7.94 12.30
N TRP A 94 3.22 7.16 11.22
CA TRP A 94 2.51 5.89 11.05
C TRP A 94 3.04 4.78 11.98
N MET A 95 4.22 4.96 12.58
CA MET A 95 4.81 3.97 13.47
C MET A 95 4.23 4.10 14.88
N ASN A 96 3.43 3.13 15.30
CA ASN A 96 2.85 3.12 16.65
C ASN A 96 3.91 2.94 17.76
N GLN A 97 3.54 3.28 19.00
CA GLN A 97 4.46 3.20 20.15
C GLN A 97 5.06 1.81 20.40
N ARG A 98 4.32 0.72 20.11
CA ARG A 98 4.83 -0.64 20.28
C ARG A 98 5.90 -0.96 19.22
N ALA A 99 5.69 -0.54 17.98
CA ALA A 99 6.63 -0.69 16.89
C ALA A 99 7.92 0.10 17.16
N MET A 100 7.81 1.34 17.64
CA MET A 100 8.96 2.15 18.06
C MET A 100 9.80 1.43 19.13
N ARG A 101 9.18 0.91 20.19
CA ARG A 101 9.89 0.17 21.26
C ARG A 101 10.60 -1.09 20.71
N LYS A 102 9.96 -1.85 19.82
CA LYS A 102 10.59 -3.02 19.18
C LYS A 102 11.81 -2.63 18.34
N GLN A 103 11.70 -1.53 17.59
CA GLN A 103 12.79 -1.03 16.76
C GLN A 103 13.98 -0.54 17.60
N GLN A 104 13.72 0.16 18.72
CA GLN A 104 14.77 0.55 19.68
C GLN A 104 15.54 -0.66 20.22
N VAL A 105 14.86 -1.76 20.56
CA VAL A 105 15.52 -3.00 21.01
C VAL A 105 16.39 -3.60 19.91
N LYS A 106 15.92 -3.64 18.66
CA LYS A 106 16.72 -4.09 17.51
C LYS A 106 17.96 -3.21 17.31
N ASN A 107 17.79 -1.90 17.35
CA ASN A 107 18.88 -0.93 17.22
C ASN A 107 19.95 -1.11 18.31
N LYS A 108 19.54 -1.39 19.56
CA LYS A 108 20.46 -1.72 20.67
C LYS A 108 21.23 -3.02 20.40
N LYS A 109 20.58 -4.06 19.87
CA LYS A 109 21.25 -5.35 19.52
C LYS A 109 22.28 -5.16 18.40
N ILE A 110 21.95 -4.41 17.35
CA ILE A 110 22.87 -4.12 16.24
C ILE A 110 24.11 -3.36 16.74
N LYS A 111 23.95 -2.38 17.65
CA LYS A 111 25.07 -1.68 18.26
C LYS A 111 25.98 -2.61 19.07
N ARG A 112 25.41 -3.54 19.84
CA ARG A 112 26.16 -4.52 20.65
C ARG A 112 26.91 -5.55 19.79
N GLY A 113 26.39 -5.90 18.61
CA GLY A 113 27.02 -6.89 17.71
C GLY A 113 28.23 -6.37 16.93
N LYS A 114 28.41 -5.05 16.80
CA LYS A 114 29.54 -4.46 16.06
C LYS A 114 30.89 -4.55 16.79
N GLY A 115 30.91 -4.84 18.09
CA GLY A 115 32.14 -4.97 18.88
C GLY A 115 32.71 -6.40 18.95
N LYS A 116 32.11 -7.39 18.26
CA LYS A 116 32.55 -8.80 18.28
C LYS A 116 33.02 -9.32 16.93
N LYS A 117 33.53 -8.47 16.05
CA LYS A 117 34.42 -8.94 14.98
C LYS A 117 35.80 -9.09 15.61
N ALA A 118 36.07 -10.30 16.13
CA ALA A 118 37.40 -10.72 16.48
C ALA A 118 38.30 -10.47 15.26
N SER A 119 39.31 -9.62 15.45
CA SER A 119 40.53 -9.66 14.68
C SER A 119 41.15 -11.04 14.93
N ALA A 120 40.87 -11.99 14.03
CA ALA A 120 41.66 -13.20 13.92
C ALA A 120 42.85 -12.86 13.02
N TRP A 121 43.98 -12.60 13.67
CA TRP A 121 45.34 -12.76 13.15
C TRP A 121 46.02 -13.79 14.04
#